data_AF-A0A670XXW7-F1
#
_entry.id   AF-A0A670XXW7-F1
#
_cell.length_a   1.000
_cell.length_b   1.000
_cell.length_c   1.000
_cell.angle_alpha   90.00
_cell.angle_beta   90.00
_cell.angle_gamma   90.00
#
_symmetry.space_group_name_H-M   'P 1'
#
loop_
_entity.id
_entity.type
_entity.pdbx_description
1 polymer ?
#
loop_
_entity_poly.entity_id
_entity_poly.type
_entity_poly.pdbx_seq_one_letter_code
_entity_poly.pdbx_strand_id
1 'polypeptide(L)'
;MDCSITGFHAKQIPELPPLPSAAVSDPSQLYQSSHYPTLMQRASWMLAVPLKEQCHFRTPSNSIANNYTLTARDLKMKDLQRLASPVRIRKASGSTKQKVCSLDLLRLEVQVMEDGVPRYSDNQPLTPEEQFVVMRHREEEMNKGRQAPTEEDLKRYCYYIHKGIRKDMLAPQDENVLNNILTRIPSNFLASPELEALLNSLMGEIQSDYQIWLMKNIVDYILMDPDEKKRLFICNIPQPFPQRVIRAPVPWHKIYQDTKLWNETHLFTVNPMMLTLQQLWFSEFSDLRLVRTKEILEGELPLLPSEFEELIRRQCQEAHEILQTRWIPRCADLFIEQKEKWLHLAPQNDFDSCQQIEEYFASVAILMSLQLREMVINSLEDLLNFFKIHKDGNDFGDVYQDMQFFIPQILVLKLDVEDPSIIFDPDVRSLWDLVYRCFIEILKHSEGLPKVQVKLFPELKGDDLTIRTVNEDEALVADYVQKTAEIFDLNLIGPQKYLNVYRKYNDLLNNNADKDVTEFLSKRHELEDFVEKIDGLTKLKKEIASLHVTVPLALFCLDALKLNEELCNRTQRLKDRLIEFEVEENRNLNKRYG
;
A
#
# COMPACT_ATOMS: atom_id res chain seq x y z
N MET A 1 29.54 38.71 22.51
CA MET A 1 30.44 39.86 22.70
C MET A 1 29.60 41.10 22.56
N ASP A 2 29.40 41.78 23.68
CA ASP A 2 28.66 43.03 23.78
C ASP A 2 29.30 44.09 22.86
N CYS A 3 28.55 44.52 21.85
CA CYS A 3 28.94 45.66 21.03
C CYS A 3 28.21 46.90 21.57
N SER A 4 28.77 47.46 22.63
CA SER A 4 28.48 48.79 23.13
C SER A 4 28.86 49.82 22.08
N ILE A 5 27.89 50.28 21.28
CA ILE A 5 28.11 51.42 20.36
C ILE A 5 27.87 52.70 21.15
N THR A 6 28.97 53.28 21.62
CA THR A 6 29.05 54.65 22.10
C THR A 6 28.80 55.64 20.97
N GLY A 7 27.85 56.54 21.22
CA GLY A 7 27.56 57.83 20.57
C GLY A 7 28.31 58.22 19.29
N PHE A 8 27.57 58.20 18.18
CA PHE A 8 27.69 59.21 17.13
C PHE A 8 26.27 59.59 16.68
N HIS A 9 25.90 60.84 16.92
CA HIS A 9 24.59 61.41 16.58
C HIS A 9 24.35 61.40 15.06
N ALA A 10 23.60 60.42 14.58
CA ALA A 10 22.77 60.62 13.38
C ALA A 10 21.64 61.56 13.77
N LYS A 11 21.45 62.66 13.01
CA LYS A 11 20.36 63.61 13.21
C LYS A 11 19.03 62.85 13.30
N GLN A 12 18.45 62.85 14.50
CA GLN A 12 17.12 62.31 14.79
C GLN A 12 16.10 62.97 13.86
N ILE A 13 15.42 62.17 13.05
CA ILE A 13 14.08 62.51 12.60
C ILE A 13 13.22 62.46 13.88
N PRO A 14 12.41 63.49 14.20
CA PRO A 14 11.58 63.47 15.42
C PRO A 14 10.72 62.21 15.45
N GLU A 15 10.72 61.47 16.56
CA GLU A 15 9.77 60.39 16.78
C GLU A 15 8.35 60.97 16.72
N LEU A 16 7.54 60.46 15.79
CA LEU A 16 6.13 60.81 15.70
C LEU A 16 5.39 60.23 16.93
N PRO A 17 4.46 60.98 17.54
CA PRO A 17 3.76 60.53 18.74
C PRO A 17 2.98 59.23 18.51
N PRO A 18 2.80 58.36 19.51
CA PRO A 18 2.10 57.08 19.34
C PRO A 18 0.65 57.29 18.85
N LEU A 19 0.22 56.44 17.92
CA LEU A 19 -1.12 56.53 17.33
C LEU A 19 -2.21 56.18 18.37
N PRO A 20 -3.36 56.89 18.39
CA PRO A 20 -4.51 56.51 19.20
C PRO A 20 -4.99 55.10 18.83
N SER A 21 -5.50 54.36 19.81
CA SER A 21 -5.96 52.96 19.67
C SER A 21 -6.99 52.70 18.56
N ALA A 22 -7.67 53.74 18.06
CA ALA A 22 -8.61 53.68 16.93
C ALA A 22 -7.97 53.77 15.53
N ALA A 23 -6.69 54.18 15.40
CA ALA A 23 -6.00 54.41 14.13
C ALA A 23 -4.90 53.36 13.83
N VAL A 24 -4.82 52.30 14.65
CA VAL A 24 -3.84 51.22 14.51
C VAL A 24 -4.10 50.35 13.28
N SER A 25 -5.35 50.27 12.83
CA SER A 25 -5.74 49.43 11.69
C SER A 25 -5.31 49.99 10.33
N ASP A 26 -5.17 51.32 10.17
CA ASP A 26 -4.73 51.94 8.92
C ASP A 26 -4.07 53.33 9.14
N PRO A 27 -2.77 53.38 9.51
CA PRO A 27 -2.06 54.63 9.77
C PRO A 27 -1.80 55.47 8.51
N SER A 28 -1.70 56.79 8.65
CA SER A 28 -1.44 57.70 7.52
C SER A 28 -0.09 57.42 6.82
N GLN A 29 0.02 57.73 5.51
CA GLN A 29 1.23 57.48 4.72
C GLN A 29 2.52 58.07 5.34
N LEU A 30 2.38 59.17 6.09
CA LEU A 30 3.47 59.88 6.78
C LEU A 30 3.96 59.12 8.03
N TYR A 31 3.05 58.46 8.75
CA TYR A 31 3.39 57.56 9.86
C TYR A 31 4.00 56.26 9.35
N GLN A 32 3.44 55.69 8.28
CA GLN A 32 3.99 54.50 7.63
C GLN A 32 5.42 54.74 7.10
N SER A 33 5.70 55.91 6.51
CA SER A 33 7.04 56.24 6.01
C SER A 33 8.08 56.50 7.09
N SER A 34 7.65 56.80 8.33
CA SER A 34 8.55 56.96 9.48
C SER A 34 8.99 55.62 10.07
N HIS A 35 8.11 54.61 10.04
CA HIS A 35 8.38 53.28 10.60
C HIS A 35 8.94 52.31 9.54
N TYR A 36 8.59 52.51 8.28
CA TYR A 36 9.09 51.78 7.10
C TYR A 36 9.55 52.77 6.03
N PRO A 37 10.85 53.14 5.99
CA PRO A 37 11.39 54.00 4.97
C PRO A 37 11.09 53.49 3.55
N THR A 38 10.77 54.39 2.62
CA THR A 38 10.37 54.00 1.26
C THR A 38 11.53 53.30 0.52
N LEU A 39 11.19 52.23 -0.22
CA LEU A 39 12.16 51.43 -0.97
C LEU A 39 12.38 51.97 -2.39
N MET A 40 11.29 52.32 -3.08
CA MET A 40 11.27 52.70 -4.50
C MET A 40 11.00 54.19 -4.71
N GLN A 41 11.48 54.75 -5.82
CA GLN A 41 11.13 56.12 -6.21
C GLN A 41 9.66 56.19 -6.66
N ARG A 42 8.93 57.21 -6.22
CA ARG A 42 7.50 57.40 -6.58
C ARG A 42 7.29 57.84 -8.03
N ALA A 43 8.25 58.57 -8.60
CA ALA A 43 8.21 59.08 -9.96
C ALA A 43 9.56 58.83 -10.64
N SER A 44 9.62 57.81 -11.51
CA SER A 44 10.80 57.47 -12.30
C SER A 44 10.39 57.08 -13.72
N TRP A 45 11.27 57.35 -14.70
CA TRP A 45 11.07 56.95 -16.10
C TRP A 45 11.29 55.45 -16.33
N MET A 46 12.05 54.81 -15.43
CA MET A 46 12.27 53.36 -15.44
C MET A 46 11.41 52.69 -14.36
N LEU A 47 11.06 51.43 -14.59
CA LEU A 47 10.36 50.59 -13.65
C LEU A 47 11.29 50.18 -12.49
N ALA A 48 10.70 50.02 -11.30
CA ALA A 48 11.40 49.57 -10.08
C ALA A 48 12.76 50.25 -9.80
N VAL A 49 12.82 51.59 -9.83
CA VAL A 49 14.06 52.32 -9.48
C VAL A 49 14.22 52.45 -7.95
N PRO A 50 15.31 51.95 -7.34
CA PRO A 50 15.57 52.10 -5.91
C PRO A 50 15.77 53.55 -5.50
N LEU A 51 15.38 53.90 -4.26
CA LEU A 51 15.58 55.25 -3.72
C LEU A 51 17.06 55.59 -3.47
N LYS A 52 17.89 54.58 -3.18
CA LYS A 52 19.31 54.73 -2.78
C LYS A 52 20.17 55.55 -3.75
N GLU A 53 19.84 55.51 -5.05
CA GLU A 53 20.57 56.25 -6.08
C GLU A 53 20.44 57.78 -5.95
N GLN A 54 19.39 58.29 -5.30
CA GLN A 54 19.21 59.74 -5.12
C GLN A 54 20.23 60.35 -4.15
N CYS A 55 20.83 59.54 -3.27
CA CYS A 55 21.87 59.99 -2.36
C CYS A 55 23.22 60.20 -3.08
N HIS A 56 23.34 59.73 -4.32
CA HIS A 56 24.53 59.88 -5.13
C HIS A 56 24.28 60.88 -6.27
N PHE A 57 25.15 61.88 -6.42
CA PHE A 57 25.11 62.82 -7.55
C PHE A 57 25.65 62.15 -8.84
N ARG A 58 24.94 61.13 -9.35
CA ARG A 58 25.30 60.38 -10.56
C ARG A 58 24.22 60.53 -11.62
N THR A 59 24.64 60.61 -12.89
CA THR A 59 23.71 60.52 -14.02
C THR A 59 23.22 59.08 -14.18
N PRO A 60 22.02 58.84 -14.75
CA PRO A 60 21.51 57.48 -14.97
C PRO A 60 22.49 56.56 -15.71
N SER A 61 23.25 57.09 -16.67
CA SER A 61 24.28 56.32 -17.39
C SER A 61 25.46 55.91 -16.50
N ASN A 62 25.78 56.69 -15.47
CA ASN A 62 26.88 56.40 -14.55
C ASN A 62 26.46 55.51 -13.36
N SER A 63 25.17 55.24 -13.19
CA SER A 63 24.64 54.29 -12.19
C SER A 63 24.14 52.99 -12.79
N ILE A 64 24.08 52.86 -14.12
CA ILE A 64 23.51 51.69 -14.80
C ILE A 64 24.22 50.37 -14.44
N ALA A 65 25.54 50.41 -14.21
CA ALA A 65 26.31 49.24 -13.79
C ALA A 65 25.88 48.71 -12.42
N ASN A 66 25.35 49.58 -11.55
CA ASN A 66 24.77 49.22 -10.27
C ASN A 66 23.42 48.50 -10.37
N ASN A 67 22.84 48.32 -11.57
CA ASN A 67 21.68 47.44 -11.77
C ASN A 67 22.09 46.00 -12.08
N TYR A 68 23.35 45.76 -12.45
CA TYR A 68 23.85 44.43 -12.80
C TYR A 68 24.61 43.78 -11.64
N THR A 69 25.41 44.55 -10.90
CA THR A 69 26.08 44.08 -9.68
C THR A 69 26.52 45.26 -8.81
N LEU A 70 26.42 45.11 -7.49
CA LEU A 70 26.93 46.11 -6.55
C LEU A 70 28.45 46.31 -6.65
N THR A 71 29.20 45.30 -7.09
CA THR A 71 30.66 45.43 -7.29
C THR A 71 31.02 46.42 -8.39
N ALA A 72 30.10 46.66 -9.33
CA ALA A 72 30.26 47.61 -10.41
C ALA A 72 29.58 48.96 -10.11
N ARG A 73 29.13 49.21 -8.88
CA ARG A 73 28.41 50.45 -8.54
C ARG A 73 29.19 51.71 -8.88
N ASP A 74 30.51 51.69 -8.75
CA ASP A 74 31.42 52.81 -9.01
C ASP A 74 31.95 52.88 -10.44
N LEU A 75 31.54 51.95 -11.31
CA LEU A 75 31.94 51.91 -12.71
C LEU A 75 31.20 52.99 -13.52
N LYS A 76 31.92 54.03 -13.98
CA LYS A 76 31.33 55.13 -14.75
C LYS A 76 31.54 54.89 -16.25
N MET A 77 30.65 55.40 -17.09
CA MET A 77 30.73 55.24 -18.55
C MET A 77 32.03 55.80 -19.16
N LYS A 78 32.61 56.82 -18.52
CA LYS A 78 33.91 57.39 -18.91
C LYS A 78 35.10 56.48 -18.62
N ASP A 79 34.94 55.54 -17.69
CA ASP A 79 35.99 54.61 -17.25
C ASP A 79 35.94 53.30 -18.07
N LEU A 80 34.91 53.12 -18.90
CA LEU A 80 34.81 52.02 -19.86
C LEU A 80 35.66 52.31 -21.09
N GLN A 81 36.57 51.40 -21.42
CA GLN A 81 37.32 51.46 -22.66
C GLN A 81 36.35 51.34 -23.84
N ARG A 82 36.33 52.35 -24.72
CA ARG A 82 35.63 52.24 -26.02
C ARG A 82 36.31 51.13 -26.81
N LEU A 83 35.69 49.95 -26.86
CA LEU A 83 36.03 48.94 -27.87
C LEU A 83 35.80 49.60 -29.23
N ALA A 84 36.89 49.95 -29.93
CA ALA A 84 36.81 50.39 -31.30
C ALA A 84 36.12 49.28 -32.10
N SER A 85 34.88 49.53 -32.55
CA SER A 85 34.13 48.57 -33.33
C SER A 85 34.90 48.27 -34.62
N PRO A 86 35.32 47.03 -34.92
CA PRO A 86 35.79 46.71 -36.25
C PRO A 86 34.57 46.49 -37.14
N VAL A 87 33.91 47.58 -37.55
CA VAL A 87 33.08 47.55 -38.76
C VAL A 87 34.03 47.61 -39.95
N ARG A 88 34.56 46.45 -40.33
CA ARG A 88 34.97 46.17 -41.71
C ARG A 88 34.64 44.71 -42.01
N ILE A 89 33.48 44.54 -42.65
CA ILE A 89 33.18 43.40 -43.51
C ILE A 89 34.36 43.22 -44.46
N ARG A 90 35.16 42.18 -44.25
CA ARG A 90 36.09 41.65 -45.26
C ARG A 90 35.89 40.15 -45.36
N LYS A 91 35.65 39.75 -46.59
CA LYS A 91 35.30 38.42 -47.09
C LYS A 91 36.18 37.31 -46.52
N ALA A 92 35.53 36.19 -46.24
CA ALA A 92 36.15 34.93 -45.89
C ALA A 92 37.11 34.46 -47.00
N SER A 93 38.31 34.08 -46.58
CA SER A 93 39.17 33.15 -47.32
C SER A 93 40.13 32.46 -46.35
N GLY A 94 40.02 31.13 -46.25
CA GLY A 94 41.20 30.27 -46.18
C GLY A 94 41.88 30.05 -44.84
N SER A 95 41.60 28.86 -44.30
CA SER A 95 42.54 27.97 -43.58
C SER A 95 42.79 28.17 -42.08
N THR A 96 42.33 27.15 -41.37
CA THR A 96 42.47 26.85 -39.95
C THR A 96 43.89 26.37 -39.63
N LYS A 97 44.62 27.10 -38.78
CA LYS A 97 45.66 26.53 -37.89
C LYS A 97 45.71 27.37 -36.62
N GLN A 98 44.95 26.98 -35.60
CA GLN A 98 45.15 27.50 -34.25
C GLN A 98 46.08 26.58 -33.47
N LYS A 99 47.27 27.11 -33.21
CA LYS A 99 48.23 26.63 -32.23
C LYS A 99 47.56 26.60 -30.85
N VAL A 100 47.53 25.42 -30.25
CA VAL A 100 47.34 25.26 -28.81
C VAL A 100 48.57 25.86 -28.14
N CYS A 101 48.41 26.99 -27.44
CA CYS A 101 49.39 27.44 -26.47
C CYS A 101 49.26 26.53 -25.25
N SER A 102 50.18 25.57 -25.15
CA SER A 102 50.49 24.89 -23.89
C SER A 102 51.01 25.95 -22.92
N LEU A 103 50.19 26.33 -21.93
CA LEU A 103 50.71 26.96 -20.73
C LEU A 103 51.07 25.83 -19.77
N ASP A 104 52.36 25.70 -19.51
CA ASP A 104 52.98 24.73 -18.63
C ASP A 104 52.25 24.62 -17.29
N LEU A 105 51.66 23.45 -17.03
CA LEU A 105 51.24 23.05 -15.70
C LEU A 105 52.52 22.77 -14.90
N LEU A 106 53.02 23.81 -14.22
CA LEU A 106 54.02 23.64 -13.18
C LEU A 106 53.43 22.73 -12.09
N ARG A 107 53.96 21.51 -12.08
CA ARG A 107 53.91 20.52 -11.00
C ARG A 107 54.10 21.25 -9.66
N LEU A 108 53.01 21.42 -8.92
CA LEU A 108 53.06 21.90 -7.55
C LEU A 108 53.02 20.71 -6.59
N GLU A 109 54.01 20.74 -5.72
CA GLU A 109 54.40 19.72 -4.77
C GLU A 109 53.33 19.47 -3.71
N VAL A 110 53.48 18.30 -3.10
CA VAL A 110 52.78 17.85 -1.89
C VAL A 110 52.83 18.92 -0.81
N GLN A 111 51.66 19.46 -0.42
CA GLN A 111 51.51 20.20 0.84
C GLN A 111 50.16 19.91 1.54
N VAL A 112 50.33 19.36 2.74
CA VAL A 112 49.75 19.70 4.05
C VAL A 112 48.22 19.68 4.23
N MET A 113 47.82 19.06 5.34
CA MET A 113 46.49 19.00 5.93
C MET A 113 46.04 20.38 6.44
N GLU A 114 44.89 20.86 5.99
CA GLU A 114 44.09 21.86 6.70
C GLU A 114 42.59 21.54 6.48
N ASP A 115 41.82 21.60 7.57
CA ASP A 115 40.34 21.66 7.62
C ASP A 115 39.48 20.45 7.19
N GLY A 116 39.91 19.21 7.46
CA GLY A 116 38.96 18.09 7.66
C GLY A 116 38.17 17.60 6.43
N VAL A 117 38.44 18.09 5.22
CA VAL A 117 37.85 17.60 3.96
C VAL A 117 38.79 16.59 3.30
N PRO A 118 38.29 15.43 2.83
CA PRO A 118 39.06 14.54 1.98
C PRO A 118 39.50 15.26 0.69
N ARG A 119 40.81 15.32 0.41
CA ARG A 119 41.29 15.78 -0.91
C ARG A 119 41.02 14.70 -1.93
N TYR A 120 40.12 15.00 -2.87
CA TYR A 120 39.86 14.15 -4.00
C TYR A 120 40.82 14.47 -5.15
N SER A 121 41.21 13.44 -5.91
CA SER A 121 42.03 13.60 -7.12
C SER A 121 41.18 14.15 -8.26
N ASP A 122 41.68 15.15 -9.00
CA ASP A 122 41.01 15.72 -10.18
C ASP A 122 40.76 14.68 -11.29
N ASN A 123 41.42 13.51 -11.21
CA ASN A 123 41.34 12.46 -12.21
C ASN A 123 40.22 11.42 -11.96
N GLN A 124 39.47 11.51 -10.86
CA GLN A 124 38.42 10.53 -10.53
C GLN A 124 37.05 11.21 -10.32
N PRO A 125 35.97 10.69 -10.93
CA PRO A 125 34.63 11.15 -10.63
C PRO A 125 34.25 10.91 -9.16
N LEU A 126 33.57 11.88 -8.55
CA LEU A 126 33.08 11.80 -7.18
C LEU A 126 31.70 11.15 -7.12
N THR A 127 31.45 10.33 -6.10
CA THR A 127 30.09 9.86 -5.80
C THR A 127 29.21 11.04 -5.36
N PRO A 128 27.88 10.92 -5.44
CA PRO A 128 26.97 11.93 -4.90
C PRO A 128 27.27 12.29 -3.44
N GLU A 129 27.58 11.31 -2.60
CA GLU A 129 27.89 11.48 -1.18
C GLU A 129 29.17 12.30 -0.98
N GLU A 130 30.21 12.03 -1.76
CA GLU A 130 31.47 12.77 -1.74
C GLU A 130 31.27 14.22 -2.20
N GLN A 131 30.48 14.42 -3.26
CA GLN A 131 30.12 15.77 -3.72
C GLN A 131 29.34 16.54 -2.66
N PHE A 132 28.44 15.87 -1.92
CA PHE A 132 27.72 16.50 -0.80
C PHE A 132 28.65 16.88 0.35
N VAL A 133 29.70 16.11 0.64
CA VAL A 133 30.72 16.50 1.64
C VAL A 133 31.40 17.80 1.22
N VAL A 134 31.84 17.91 -0.04
CA VAL A 134 32.47 19.12 -0.57
C VAL A 134 31.51 20.32 -0.56
N MET A 135 30.25 20.12 -0.97
CA MET A 135 29.24 21.18 -0.96
C MET A 135 28.95 21.68 0.46
N ARG A 136 28.75 20.76 1.42
CA ARG A 136 28.51 21.13 2.82
C ARG A 136 29.66 21.91 3.43
N HIS A 137 30.90 21.49 3.18
CA HIS A 137 32.06 22.23 3.66
C HIS A 137 32.07 23.67 3.11
N ARG A 138 31.87 23.84 1.79
CA ARG A 138 31.79 25.17 1.18
C ARG A 138 30.64 26.00 1.73
N GLU A 139 29.49 25.39 2.01
CA GLU A 139 28.36 26.05 2.66
C GLU A 139 28.70 26.50 4.08
N GLU A 140 29.34 25.65 4.88
CA GLU A 140 29.81 25.99 6.23
C GLU A 140 30.79 27.16 6.18
N GLU A 141 31.76 27.13 5.27
CA GLU A 141 32.71 28.23 5.03
C GLU A 141 32.00 29.53 4.63
N MET A 142 31.05 29.47 3.70
CA MET A 142 30.26 30.64 3.28
C MET A 142 29.37 31.20 4.40
N ASN A 143 28.98 30.33 5.34
CA ASN A 143 28.15 30.68 6.48
C ASN A 143 28.95 31.14 7.70
N LYS A 144 30.28 30.95 7.73
CA LYS A 144 31.16 31.50 8.78
C LYS A 144 30.95 33.02 8.87
N GLY A 145 30.49 33.49 10.03
CA GLY A 145 30.23 34.91 10.31
C GLY A 145 28.86 35.45 9.90
N ARG A 146 27.97 34.64 9.31
CA ARG A 146 26.58 35.04 9.04
C ARG A 146 25.69 34.73 10.24
N GLN A 147 24.79 35.65 10.59
CA GLN A 147 23.81 35.49 11.66
C GLN A 147 22.40 35.28 11.09
N ALA A 148 21.56 34.56 11.82
CA ALA A 148 20.16 34.40 11.46
C ALA A 148 19.39 35.74 11.60
N PRO A 149 18.35 35.98 10.77
CA PRO A 149 17.47 37.12 10.93
C PRO A 149 16.70 37.03 12.25
N THR A 150 16.56 38.17 12.91
CA THR A 150 15.66 38.31 14.07
C THR A 150 14.19 38.30 13.61
N GLU A 151 13.25 38.11 14.54
CA GLU A 151 11.81 38.18 14.20
C GLU A 151 11.43 39.54 13.60
N GLU A 152 12.09 40.60 14.05
CA GLU A 152 11.88 41.96 13.55
C GLU A 152 12.46 42.16 12.14
N ASP A 153 13.66 41.60 11.86
CA ASP A 153 14.23 41.57 10.51
C ASP A 153 13.27 40.86 9.54
N LEU A 154 12.69 39.72 9.95
CA LEU A 154 11.73 38.97 9.15
C LEU A 154 10.46 39.77 8.86
N LYS A 155 9.88 40.43 9.88
CA LYS A 155 8.69 41.27 9.72
C LYS A 155 8.95 42.40 8.72
N ARG A 156 10.07 43.11 8.85
CA ARG A 156 10.44 44.19 7.91
C ARG A 156 10.74 43.67 6.51
N TYR A 157 11.47 42.57 6.41
CA TYR A 157 11.78 41.93 5.13
C TYR A 157 10.50 41.53 4.38
N CYS A 158 9.58 40.81 5.03
CA CYS A 158 8.29 40.43 4.45
C CYS A 158 7.43 41.66 4.10
N TYR A 159 7.44 42.71 4.93
CA TYR A 159 6.76 43.95 4.61
C TYR A 159 7.25 44.55 3.29
N TYR A 160 8.56 44.64 3.08
CA TYR A 160 9.10 45.21 1.84
C TYR A 160 8.82 44.36 0.61
N ILE A 161 8.79 43.04 0.75
CA ILE A 161 8.41 42.13 -0.35
C ILE A 161 6.95 42.33 -0.74
N HIS A 162 6.02 42.33 0.22
CA HIS A 162 4.59 42.33 -0.09
C HIS A 162 3.99 43.73 -0.29
N LYS A 163 4.55 44.76 0.36
CA LYS A 163 3.99 46.13 0.37
C LYS A 163 4.99 47.21 -0.06
N GLY A 164 6.29 46.90 -0.11
CA GLY A 164 7.34 47.88 -0.42
C GLY A 164 7.47 48.24 -1.91
N ILE A 165 6.96 47.39 -2.80
CA ILE A 165 6.98 47.56 -4.25
C ILE A 165 5.54 47.47 -4.75
N ARG A 166 5.15 48.31 -5.71
CA ARG A 166 3.82 48.24 -6.32
C ARG A 166 3.87 47.35 -7.57
N LYS A 167 2.78 46.63 -7.86
CA LYS A 167 2.71 45.69 -9.00
C LYS A 167 2.91 46.36 -10.36
N ASP A 168 2.50 47.62 -10.52
CA ASP A 168 2.70 48.43 -11.73
C ASP A 168 4.17 48.80 -11.98
N MET A 169 5.03 48.67 -10.97
CA MET A 169 6.47 48.90 -11.07
C MET A 169 7.24 47.67 -11.57
N LEU A 170 6.60 46.53 -11.74
CA LEU A 170 7.24 45.28 -12.16
C LEU A 170 7.23 45.17 -13.68
N ALA A 171 8.30 44.57 -14.23
CA ALA A 171 8.28 44.16 -15.63
C ALA A 171 7.22 43.06 -15.82
N PRO A 172 6.43 43.08 -16.91
CA PRO A 172 5.52 41.99 -17.22
C PRO A 172 6.29 40.72 -17.56
N GLN A 173 5.66 39.57 -17.31
CA GLN A 173 6.21 38.28 -17.73
C GLN A 173 6.22 38.19 -19.27
N ASP A 174 7.27 37.60 -19.83
CA ASP A 174 7.36 37.33 -21.27
C ASP A 174 6.31 36.29 -21.69
N GLU A 175 5.43 36.66 -22.61
CA GLU A 175 4.33 35.81 -23.13
C GLU A 175 4.85 34.49 -23.74
N ASN A 176 6.08 34.48 -24.26
CA ASN A 176 6.68 33.28 -24.83
C ASN A 176 6.91 32.18 -23.79
N VAL A 177 7.12 32.54 -22.52
CA VAL A 177 7.35 31.56 -21.44
C VAL A 177 6.11 30.71 -21.23
N LEU A 178 4.94 31.36 -21.15
CA LEU A 178 3.66 30.67 -20.98
C LEU A 178 3.34 29.78 -22.19
N ASN A 179 3.54 30.29 -23.39
CA ASN A 179 3.35 29.50 -24.62
C ASN A 179 4.24 28.25 -24.62
N ASN A 180 5.52 28.37 -24.24
CA ASN A 180 6.43 27.23 -24.15
C ASN A 180 5.97 26.19 -23.13
N ILE A 181 5.43 26.61 -21.98
CA ILE A 181 4.86 25.70 -20.98
C ILE A 181 3.68 24.94 -21.59
N LEU A 182 2.74 25.64 -22.24
CA LEU A 182 1.56 25.05 -22.85
C LEU A 182 1.92 24.04 -23.96
N THR A 183 2.97 24.28 -24.74
CA THR A 183 3.41 23.32 -25.79
C THR A 183 3.91 21.97 -25.25
N ARG A 184 4.23 21.87 -23.95
CA ARG A 184 4.64 20.60 -23.32
C ARG A 184 3.46 19.75 -22.87
N ILE A 185 2.25 20.31 -22.87
CA ILE A 185 1.04 19.63 -22.42
C ILE A 185 0.32 19.03 -23.64
N PRO A 186 -0.02 17.73 -23.61
CA PRO A 186 -0.80 17.11 -24.69
C PRO A 186 -2.12 17.83 -24.96
N SER A 187 -2.47 17.98 -26.24
CA SER A 187 -3.61 18.80 -26.67
C SER A 187 -4.97 18.30 -26.16
N ASN A 188 -5.10 17.00 -25.89
CA ASN A 188 -6.31 16.41 -25.32
C ASN A 188 -6.62 16.94 -23.91
N PHE A 189 -5.60 17.31 -23.13
CA PHE A 189 -5.82 17.92 -21.81
C PHE A 189 -6.14 19.41 -21.91
N LEU A 190 -5.50 20.12 -22.85
CA LEU A 190 -5.75 21.55 -23.09
C LEU A 190 -7.16 21.82 -23.66
N ALA A 191 -7.70 20.87 -24.43
CA ALA A 191 -9.03 20.97 -25.02
C ALA A 191 -10.16 20.45 -24.11
N SER A 192 -9.85 19.93 -22.93
CA SER A 192 -10.86 19.35 -22.03
C SER A 192 -11.62 20.45 -21.25
N PRO A 193 -12.95 20.56 -21.39
CA PRO A 193 -13.76 21.57 -20.68
C PRO A 193 -13.68 21.41 -19.15
N GLU A 194 -13.55 20.17 -18.67
CA GLU A 194 -13.49 19.85 -17.23
C GLU A 194 -12.21 20.38 -16.58
N LEU A 195 -11.13 20.53 -17.36
CA LEU A 195 -9.82 20.97 -16.89
C LEU A 195 -9.57 22.46 -17.11
N GLU A 196 -10.46 23.17 -17.82
CA GLU A 196 -10.28 24.58 -18.16
C GLU A 196 -10.16 25.47 -16.91
N ALA A 197 -11.01 25.23 -15.91
CA ALA A 197 -10.96 25.98 -14.64
C ALA A 197 -9.64 25.77 -13.90
N LEU A 198 -9.12 24.54 -13.88
CA LEU A 198 -7.84 24.21 -13.28
C LEU A 198 -6.69 24.88 -14.04
N LEU A 199 -6.70 24.83 -15.38
CA LEU A 199 -5.69 25.47 -16.22
C LEU A 199 -5.62 26.98 -15.95
N ASN A 200 -6.77 27.66 -15.94
CA ASN A 200 -6.84 29.09 -15.65
C ASN A 200 -6.35 29.43 -14.23
N SER A 201 -6.67 28.60 -13.23
CA SER A 201 -6.16 28.77 -11.87
C SER A 201 -4.63 28.65 -11.81
N LEU A 202 -4.06 27.64 -12.46
CA LEU A 202 -2.61 27.42 -12.52
C LEU A 202 -1.89 28.56 -13.26
N MET A 203 -2.48 29.09 -14.34
CA MET A 203 -1.96 30.25 -15.04
C MET A 203 -1.95 31.50 -14.14
N GLY A 204 -3.00 31.71 -13.34
CA GLY A 204 -3.06 32.78 -12.35
C GLY A 204 -1.99 32.63 -11.25
N GLU A 205 -1.75 31.40 -10.80
CA GLU A 205 -0.70 31.07 -9.83
C GLU A 205 0.69 31.40 -10.38
N ILE A 206 1.01 30.97 -11.61
CA ILE A 206 2.28 31.30 -12.29
C ILE A 206 2.50 32.82 -12.34
N GLN A 207 1.46 33.59 -12.66
CA GLN A 207 1.56 35.04 -12.73
C GLN A 207 1.77 35.67 -11.35
N SER A 208 1.05 35.20 -10.33
CA SER A 208 1.19 35.66 -8.94
C SER A 208 2.60 35.38 -8.40
N ASP A 209 3.11 34.18 -8.65
CA ASP A 209 4.44 33.76 -8.23
C ASP A 209 5.53 34.57 -8.92
N TYR A 210 5.42 34.80 -10.23
CA TYR A 210 6.34 35.66 -10.96
C TYR A 210 6.43 37.05 -10.31
N GLN A 211 5.28 37.65 -9.94
CA GLN A 211 5.24 38.96 -9.29
C GLN A 211 5.94 38.93 -7.93
N ILE A 212 5.58 37.99 -7.06
CA ILE A 212 6.11 37.90 -5.69
C ILE A 212 7.62 37.62 -5.72
N TRP A 213 8.07 36.70 -6.58
CA TRP A 213 9.50 36.40 -6.72
C TRP A 213 10.28 37.57 -7.29
N LEU A 214 9.74 38.32 -8.26
CA LEU A 214 10.42 39.50 -8.79
C LEU A 214 10.54 40.59 -7.71
N MET A 215 9.49 40.84 -6.92
CA MET A 215 9.53 41.76 -5.79
C MET A 215 10.59 41.34 -4.76
N LYS A 216 10.62 40.05 -4.40
CA LYS A 216 11.63 39.50 -3.50
C LYS A 216 13.05 39.69 -4.04
N ASN A 217 13.30 39.38 -5.32
CA ASN A 217 14.61 39.55 -5.92
C ASN A 217 15.07 41.02 -5.93
N ILE A 218 14.16 41.97 -6.17
CA ILE A 218 14.46 43.41 -6.09
C ILE A 218 14.84 43.79 -4.65
N VAL A 219 14.07 43.35 -3.65
CA VAL A 219 14.35 43.60 -2.23
C VAL A 219 15.71 43.01 -1.84
N ASP A 220 15.96 41.74 -2.21
CA ASP A 220 17.22 41.06 -1.94
C ASP A 220 18.40 41.81 -2.56
N TYR A 221 18.26 42.27 -3.81
CA TYR A 221 19.28 43.04 -4.51
C TYR A 221 19.60 44.37 -3.80
N ILE A 222 18.57 45.10 -3.36
CA ILE A 222 18.74 46.35 -2.60
C ILE A 222 19.45 46.06 -1.28
N LEU A 223 19.04 45.01 -0.58
CA LEU A 223 19.61 44.60 0.71
C LEU A 223 21.01 43.97 0.60
N MET A 224 21.54 43.72 -0.60
CA MET A 224 22.97 43.43 -0.75
C MET A 224 23.84 44.65 -0.35
N ASP A 225 23.28 45.86 -0.34
CA ASP A 225 23.96 47.10 0.03
C ASP A 225 23.93 47.34 1.56
N PRO A 226 25.09 47.36 2.25
CA PRO A 226 25.12 47.51 3.70
C PRO A 226 24.50 48.82 4.23
N ASP A 227 24.53 49.88 3.43
CA ASP A 227 23.95 51.17 3.83
C ASP A 227 22.41 51.12 3.76
N GLU A 228 21.85 50.38 2.80
CA GLU A 228 20.41 50.15 2.71
C GLU A 228 19.91 49.23 3.80
N LYS A 229 20.68 48.20 4.19
CA LYS A 229 20.38 47.37 5.37
C LYS A 229 20.20 48.21 6.64
N LYS A 230 21.13 49.15 6.87
CA LYS A 230 21.05 50.09 8.01
C LYS A 230 19.86 51.02 7.89
N ARG A 231 19.61 51.59 6.70
CA ARG A 231 18.50 52.52 6.45
C ARG A 231 17.13 51.87 6.64
N LEU A 232 16.99 50.63 6.20
CA LEU A 232 15.74 49.86 6.26
C LEU A 232 15.57 49.09 7.58
N PHE A 233 16.55 49.21 8.50
CA PHE A 233 16.57 48.52 9.78
C PHE A 233 16.45 46.99 9.65
N ILE A 234 17.14 46.42 8.65
CA ILE A 234 17.22 44.97 8.40
C ILE A 234 18.69 44.56 8.49
N CYS A 235 19.07 43.90 9.58
CA CYS A 235 20.45 43.48 9.81
C CYS A 235 20.79 42.23 9.00
N ASN A 236 19.93 41.22 9.08
CA ASN A 236 20.11 39.93 8.43
C ASN A 236 18.84 39.56 7.65
N ILE A 237 19.01 38.81 6.55
CA ILE A 237 17.89 38.28 5.75
C ILE A 237 17.90 36.76 5.81
N PRO A 238 16.75 36.10 5.58
CA PRO A 238 16.69 34.65 5.43
C PRO A 238 17.71 34.18 4.39
N GLN A 239 18.48 33.16 4.75
CA GLN A 239 19.36 32.52 3.78
C GLN A 239 18.52 31.65 2.84
N PRO A 240 18.74 31.72 1.51
CA PRO A 240 18.10 30.79 0.60
C PRO A 240 18.56 29.37 0.93
N PHE A 241 17.66 28.40 0.77
CA PHE A 241 18.02 27.00 0.91
C PHE A 241 19.15 26.66 -0.09
N PRO A 242 20.25 26.03 0.35
CA PRO A 242 21.37 25.74 -0.52
C PRO A 242 20.95 24.77 -1.62
N GLN A 243 21.11 25.18 -2.88
CA GLN A 243 20.87 24.32 -4.03
C GLN A 243 22.10 23.43 -4.26
N ARG A 244 21.96 22.14 -3.99
CA ARG A 244 23.01 21.15 -4.19
C ARG A 244 22.76 20.40 -5.49
N VAL A 245 23.68 20.53 -6.43
CA VAL A 245 23.58 19.92 -7.77
C VAL A 245 24.72 18.95 -7.96
N ILE A 246 24.41 17.65 -7.97
CA ILE A 246 25.38 16.61 -8.30
C ILE A 246 25.80 16.80 -9.76
N ARG A 247 27.12 16.82 -10.00
CA ARG A 247 27.72 16.96 -11.32
C ARG A 247 28.23 15.62 -11.81
N ALA A 248 27.98 15.35 -13.08
CA ALA A 248 28.53 14.20 -13.79
C ALA A 248 30.01 14.46 -14.18
N PRO A 249 30.83 13.40 -14.36
CA PRO A 249 30.46 11.99 -14.24
C PRO A 249 30.40 11.52 -12.77
N VAL A 250 29.47 10.59 -12.50
CA VAL A 250 29.44 9.81 -11.24
C VAL A 250 30.02 8.41 -11.52
N PRO A 251 30.70 7.75 -10.55
CA PRO A 251 31.42 6.50 -10.80
C PRO A 251 30.57 5.37 -11.39
N TRP A 252 29.29 5.30 -11.01
CA TRP A 252 28.35 4.27 -11.43
C TRP A 252 27.54 4.63 -12.68
N HIS A 253 27.79 5.78 -13.32
CA HIS A 253 26.96 6.26 -14.44
C HIS A 253 26.86 5.24 -15.58
N LYS A 254 28.00 4.65 -15.95
CA LYS A 254 28.07 3.65 -17.03
C LYS A 254 27.29 2.39 -16.67
N ILE A 255 27.50 1.86 -15.46
CA ILE A 255 26.79 0.68 -14.97
C ILE A 255 25.28 0.93 -14.95
N TYR A 256 24.85 2.11 -14.47
CA TYR A 256 23.45 2.49 -14.50
C TYR A 256 22.88 2.52 -15.92
N GLN A 257 23.60 3.12 -16.88
CA GLN A 257 23.16 3.15 -18.29
C GLN A 257 23.04 1.75 -18.88
N ASP A 258 24.05 0.90 -18.68
CA ASP A 258 24.08 -0.47 -19.18
C ASP A 258 22.93 -1.30 -18.58
N THR A 259 22.72 -1.23 -17.25
CA THR A 259 21.62 -1.92 -16.57
C THR A 259 20.26 -1.36 -16.94
N LYS A 260 20.13 -0.04 -17.11
CA LYS A 260 18.88 0.59 -17.55
C LYS A 260 18.49 0.09 -18.95
N LEU A 261 19.43 0.13 -19.90
CA LEU A 261 19.19 -0.33 -21.27
C LEU A 261 18.81 -1.82 -21.29
N TRP A 262 19.49 -2.63 -20.48
CA TRP A 262 19.16 -4.04 -20.32
C TRP A 262 17.72 -4.22 -19.81
N ASN A 263 17.35 -3.54 -18.72
CA ASN A 263 15.99 -3.62 -18.17
C ASN A 263 14.92 -3.15 -19.17
N GLU A 264 15.17 -2.07 -19.91
CA GLU A 264 14.25 -1.56 -20.94
C GLU A 264 14.06 -2.53 -22.11
N THR A 265 15.07 -3.35 -22.39
CA THR A 265 15.05 -4.31 -23.52
C THR A 265 14.48 -5.68 -23.13
N HIS A 266 14.67 -6.13 -21.89
CA HIS A 266 14.42 -7.52 -21.49
C HIS A 266 13.24 -7.73 -20.52
N LEU A 267 12.79 -6.70 -19.77
CA LEU A 267 11.72 -6.88 -18.77
C LEU A 267 10.30 -6.63 -19.29
N PHE A 268 10.14 -5.89 -20.38
CA PHE A 268 8.85 -5.60 -21.01
C PHE A 268 7.75 -5.01 -20.08
N THR A 269 8.11 -4.46 -18.92
CA THR A 269 7.16 -3.97 -17.90
C THR A 269 6.30 -2.79 -18.36
N VAL A 270 6.80 -2.00 -19.31
CA VAL A 270 6.10 -0.85 -19.91
C VAL A 270 5.42 -1.18 -21.24
N ASN A 271 5.42 -2.45 -21.67
CA ASN A 271 4.77 -2.83 -22.91
C ASN A 271 3.24 -2.63 -22.78
N PRO A 272 2.57 -1.96 -23.74
CA PRO A 272 1.13 -1.71 -23.68
C PRO A 272 0.27 -2.98 -23.52
N MET A 273 0.74 -4.14 -24.00
CA MET A 273 0.04 -5.41 -23.84
C MET A 273 -0.08 -5.82 -22.38
N MET A 274 0.91 -5.53 -21.53
CA MET A 274 0.83 -5.83 -20.09
C MET A 274 -0.30 -5.02 -19.44
N LEU A 275 -0.46 -3.76 -19.83
CA LEU A 275 -1.57 -2.92 -19.36
C LEU A 275 -2.91 -3.44 -19.85
N THR A 276 -3.02 -3.84 -21.13
CA THR A 276 -4.27 -4.41 -21.68
C THR A 276 -4.68 -5.68 -20.94
N LEU A 277 -3.74 -6.58 -20.66
CA LEU A 277 -4.00 -7.81 -19.88
C LEU A 277 -4.40 -7.50 -18.44
N GLN A 278 -3.77 -6.51 -17.82
CA GLN A 278 -4.12 -6.09 -16.47
C GLN A 278 -5.53 -5.47 -16.42
N GLN A 279 -5.89 -4.66 -17.42
CA GLN A 279 -7.23 -4.10 -17.54
C GLN A 279 -8.28 -5.20 -17.71
N LEU A 280 -8.03 -6.19 -18.57
CA LEU A 280 -8.92 -7.35 -18.74
C LEU A 280 -9.16 -8.06 -17.41
N TRP A 281 -8.09 -8.34 -16.65
CA TRP A 281 -8.19 -8.97 -15.34
C TRP A 281 -9.06 -8.16 -14.39
N PHE A 282 -8.76 -6.86 -14.23
CA PHE A 282 -9.52 -6.00 -13.33
C PHE A 282 -10.98 -5.84 -13.72
N SER A 283 -11.29 -5.77 -15.02
CA SER A 283 -12.65 -5.54 -15.50
C SER A 283 -13.54 -6.79 -15.48
N GLU A 284 -12.97 -7.99 -15.66
CA GLU A 284 -13.76 -9.21 -15.86
C GLU A 284 -13.51 -10.34 -14.87
N PHE A 285 -12.34 -10.40 -14.21
CA PHE A 285 -11.91 -11.58 -13.46
C PHE A 285 -11.45 -11.31 -12.02
N SER A 286 -11.26 -10.05 -11.63
CA SER A 286 -10.76 -9.65 -10.29
C SER A 286 -11.65 -10.13 -9.12
N ASP A 287 -12.96 -10.20 -9.34
CA ASP A 287 -13.93 -10.69 -8.35
C ASP A 287 -14.12 -12.21 -8.37
N LEU A 288 -13.50 -12.93 -9.31
CA LEU A 288 -13.59 -14.39 -9.36
C LEU A 288 -12.89 -15.00 -8.13
N ARG A 289 -13.50 -16.05 -7.56
CA ARG A 289 -12.97 -16.79 -6.42
C ARG A 289 -13.10 -18.29 -6.66
N LEU A 290 -12.12 -19.05 -6.16
CA LEU A 290 -12.19 -20.52 -6.13
C LEU A 290 -13.25 -20.99 -5.12
N VAL A 291 -13.40 -20.27 -4.01
CA VAL A 291 -14.45 -20.51 -3.02
C VAL A 291 -15.27 -19.25 -2.82
N ARG A 292 -16.58 -19.36 -3.02
CA ARG A 292 -17.54 -18.24 -2.92
C ARG A 292 -18.27 -18.35 -1.59
N THR A 293 -17.59 -17.94 -0.53
CA THR A 293 -18.05 -18.08 0.87
C THR A 293 -19.37 -17.36 1.15
N LYS A 294 -19.67 -16.25 0.45
CA LYS A 294 -20.97 -15.57 0.55
C LYS A 294 -22.13 -16.47 0.11
N GLU A 295 -21.96 -17.20 -1.00
CA GLU A 295 -22.98 -18.14 -1.50
C GLU A 295 -23.20 -19.29 -0.51
N ILE A 296 -22.15 -19.72 0.20
CA ILE A 296 -22.24 -20.76 1.23
C ILE A 296 -23.05 -20.25 2.44
N LEU A 297 -22.80 -19.00 2.87
CA LEU A 297 -23.52 -18.38 4.00
C LEU A 297 -24.99 -18.10 3.70
N GLU A 298 -25.32 -17.83 2.44
CA GLU A 298 -26.70 -17.61 1.98
C GLU A 298 -27.45 -18.92 1.69
N GLY A 299 -26.74 -20.05 1.65
CA GLY A 299 -27.29 -21.37 1.36
C GLY A 299 -27.90 -22.10 2.56
N GLU A 300 -28.16 -23.40 2.37
CA GLU A 300 -28.71 -24.28 3.41
C GLU A 300 -27.58 -24.77 4.33
N LEU A 301 -27.42 -24.09 5.46
CA LEU A 301 -26.52 -24.47 6.56
C LEU A 301 -27.31 -25.02 7.76
N PRO A 302 -26.74 -25.94 8.56
CA PRO A 302 -25.42 -26.57 8.43
C PRO A 302 -25.39 -27.73 7.41
N LEU A 303 -24.20 -28.03 6.88
CA LEU A 303 -23.98 -29.11 5.91
C LEU A 303 -23.34 -30.33 6.57
N LEU A 304 -23.55 -31.53 6.01
CA LEU A 304 -22.72 -32.67 6.37
C LEU A 304 -21.27 -32.42 5.94
N PRO A 305 -20.26 -32.95 6.65
CA PRO A 305 -18.86 -32.72 6.31
C PRO A 305 -18.55 -33.09 4.84
N SER A 306 -19.05 -34.23 4.36
CA SER A 306 -18.88 -34.66 2.97
C SER A 306 -19.55 -33.72 1.96
N GLU A 307 -20.70 -33.14 2.30
CA GLU A 307 -21.41 -32.18 1.43
C GLU A 307 -20.66 -30.86 1.35
N PHE A 308 -20.08 -30.41 2.46
CA PHE A 308 -19.25 -29.22 2.51
C PHE A 308 -17.97 -29.39 1.65
N GLU A 309 -17.27 -30.53 1.78
CA GLU A 309 -16.09 -30.82 0.96
C GLU A 309 -16.42 -30.84 -0.54
N GLU A 310 -17.52 -31.50 -0.91
CA GLU A 310 -17.97 -31.58 -2.31
C GLU A 310 -18.41 -30.22 -2.86
N LEU A 311 -19.06 -29.39 -2.03
CA LEU A 311 -19.43 -28.03 -2.39
C LEU A 311 -18.20 -27.18 -2.73
N ILE A 312 -17.17 -27.23 -1.89
CA ILE A 312 -15.91 -26.51 -2.12
C ILE A 312 -15.22 -27.01 -3.39
N ARG A 313 -15.09 -28.33 -3.56
CA ARG A 313 -14.53 -28.95 -4.77
C ARG A 313 -15.24 -28.49 -6.03
N ARG A 314 -16.58 -28.49 -6.02
CA ARG A 314 -17.40 -28.03 -7.15
C ARG A 314 -17.16 -26.56 -7.47
N GLN A 315 -17.17 -25.67 -6.47
CA GLN A 315 -16.92 -24.25 -6.69
C GLN A 315 -15.53 -23.99 -7.28
N CYS A 316 -14.51 -24.72 -6.79
CA CYS A 316 -13.14 -24.68 -7.31
C CYS A 316 -13.06 -25.14 -8.77
N GLN A 317 -13.73 -26.25 -9.11
CA GLN A 317 -13.79 -26.78 -10.47
C GLN A 317 -14.47 -25.79 -11.45
N GLU A 318 -15.60 -25.19 -11.05
CA GLU A 318 -16.28 -24.17 -11.87
C GLU A 318 -15.38 -22.96 -12.14
N ALA A 319 -14.65 -22.49 -11.11
CA ALA A 319 -13.70 -21.39 -11.27
C ALA A 319 -12.52 -21.78 -12.19
N HIS A 320 -11.98 -23.00 -12.05
CA HIS A 320 -10.95 -23.52 -12.94
C HIS A 320 -11.42 -23.55 -14.40
N GLU A 321 -12.65 -24.02 -14.66
CA GLU A 321 -13.24 -24.04 -15.98
C GLU A 321 -13.40 -22.63 -16.57
N ILE A 322 -13.81 -21.65 -15.77
CA ILE A 322 -13.88 -20.24 -16.21
C ILE A 322 -12.49 -19.73 -16.62
N LEU A 323 -11.45 -20.02 -15.83
CA LEU A 323 -10.08 -19.61 -16.15
C LEU A 323 -9.59 -20.25 -17.46
N GLN A 324 -9.85 -21.55 -17.64
CA GLN A 324 -9.40 -22.32 -18.79
C GLN A 324 -10.17 -22.01 -20.10
N THR A 325 -11.48 -21.80 -20.00
CA THR A 325 -12.38 -21.64 -21.16
C THR A 325 -12.64 -20.19 -21.52
N ARG A 326 -12.45 -19.25 -20.59
CA ARG A 326 -12.74 -17.82 -20.82
C ARG A 326 -11.52 -16.94 -20.63
N TRP A 327 -10.86 -16.97 -19.47
CA TRP A 327 -9.76 -16.02 -19.18
C TRP A 327 -8.56 -16.21 -20.11
N ILE A 328 -8.01 -17.43 -20.20
CA ILE A 328 -6.83 -17.71 -21.04
C ILE A 328 -7.16 -17.48 -22.53
N PRO A 329 -8.30 -17.97 -23.07
CA PRO A 329 -8.68 -17.66 -24.44
C PRO A 329 -8.83 -16.17 -24.71
N ARG A 330 -9.45 -15.40 -23.79
CA ARG A 330 -9.58 -13.95 -23.98
C ARG A 330 -8.24 -13.23 -23.95
N CYS A 331 -7.30 -13.68 -23.14
CA CYS A 331 -5.91 -13.19 -23.20
C CYS A 331 -5.30 -13.47 -24.59
N ALA A 332 -5.47 -14.68 -25.12
CA ALA A 332 -4.96 -15.04 -26.44
C ALA A 332 -5.60 -14.19 -27.56
N ASP A 333 -6.91 -13.94 -27.50
CA ASP A 333 -7.60 -13.07 -28.44
C ASP A 333 -6.99 -11.67 -28.47
N LEU A 334 -6.66 -11.08 -27.31
CA LEU A 334 -6.00 -9.77 -27.24
C LEU A 334 -4.65 -9.76 -27.96
N PHE A 335 -3.86 -10.83 -27.85
CA PHE A 335 -2.60 -10.95 -28.60
C PHE A 335 -2.84 -11.09 -30.10
N ILE A 336 -3.94 -11.72 -30.52
CA ILE A 336 -4.31 -11.85 -31.94
C ILE A 336 -4.83 -10.52 -32.50
N GLU A 337 -5.61 -9.78 -31.73
CA GLU A 337 -6.18 -8.47 -32.09
C GLU A 337 -5.09 -7.39 -32.21
N GLN A 338 -4.03 -7.46 -31.38
CA GLN A 338 -2.99 -6.42 -31.26
C GLN A 338 -1.60 -6.92 -31.69
N LYS A 339 -1.54 -7.72 -32.76
CA LYS A 339 -0.30 -8.34 -33.27
C LYS A 339 0.81 -7.34 -33.56
N GLU A 340 0.46 -6.16 -34.05
CA GLU A 340 1.40 -5.08 -34.36
C GLU A 340 2.24 -4.66 -33.15
N LYS A 341 1.73 -4.85 -31.92
CA LYS A 341 2.40 -4.43 -30.69
C LYS A 341 3.50 -5.37 -30.22
N TRP A 342 3.58 -6.59 -30.74
CA TRP A 342 4.53 -7.59 -30.24
C TRP A 342 5.17 -8.46 -31.33
N LEU A 343 4.57 -8.57 -32.53
CA LEU A 343 5.07 -9.45 -33.59
C LEU A 343 6.49 -9.08 -34.06
N HIS A 344 6.89 -7.81 -33.92
CA HIS A 344 8.25 -7.35 -34.23
C HIS A 344 9.34 -7.95 -33.33
N LEU A 345 8.95 -8.57 -32.20
CA LEU A 345 9.86 -9.29 -31.30
C LEU A 345 10.11 -10.73 -31.75
N ALA A 346 9.30 -11.24 -32.68
CA ALA A 346 9.47 -12.57 -33.25
C ALA A 346 10.64 -12.59 -34.25
N PRO A 347 11.40 -13.71 -34.35
CA PRO A 347 12.42 -13.89 -35.38
C PRO A 347 11.81 -13.72 -36.78
N GLN A 348 12.49 -12.97 -37.65
CA GLN A 348 12.01 -12.72 -39.02
C GLN A 348 12.51 -13.80 -39.99
N ASN A 349 13.66 -14.42 -39.67
CA ASN A 349 14.26 -15.51 -40.42
C ASN A 349 14.75 -16.63 -39.48
N ASP A 350 14.99 -17.82 -40.02
CA ASP A 350 15.44 -19.01 -39.27
C ASP A 350 16.80 -18.85 -38.55
N PHE A 351 17.56 -17.79 -38.85
CA PHE A 351 18.85 -17.47 -38.22
C PHE A 351 18.73 -16.45 -37.08
N ASP A 352 17.56 -15.82 -36.90
CA ASP A 352 17.34 -14.83 -35.87
C ASP A 352 17.08 -15.51 -34.50
N SER A 353 17.52 -14.87 -33.42
CA SER A 353 17.34 -15.41 -32.07
C SER A 353 15.88 -15.30 -31.60
N CYS A 354 15.36 -16.36 -30.99
CA CYS A 354 14.04 -16.37 -30.33
C CYS A 354 14.05 -15.70 -28.95
N GLN A 355 15.20 -15.26 -28.45
CA GLN A 355 15.35 -14.77 -27.08
C GLN A 355 14.36 -13.66 -26.71
N GLN A 356 14.17 -12.65 -27.57
CA GLN A 356 13.28 -11.52 -27.25
C GLN A 356 11.81 -11.94 -27.11
N ILE A 357 11.32 -12.81 -27.98
CA ILE A 357 9.94 -13.31 -27.91
C ILE A 357 9.75 -14.25 -26.72
N GLU A 358 10.75 -15.06 -26.39
CA GLU A 358 10.75 -15.92 -25.20
C GLU A 358 10.70 -15.11 -23.91
N GLU A 359 11.56 -14.10 -23.77
CA GLU A 359 11.58 -13.19 -22.61
C GLU A 359 10.29 -12.36 -22.50
N TYR A 360 9.74 -11.94 -23.64
CA TYR A 360 8.46 -11.24 -23.69
C TYR A 360 7.33 -12.11 -23.14
N PHE A 361 7.17 -13.34 -23.65
CA PHE A 361 6.12 -14.23 -23.15
C PHE A 361 6.41 -14.77 -21.75
N ALA A 362 7.67 -14.84 -21.31
CA ALA A 362 7.99 -15.08 -19.91
C ALA A 362 7.46 -13.95 -19.01
N SER A 363 7.58 -12.69 -19.45
CA SER A 363 7.01 -11.53 -18.75
C SER A 363 5.48 -11.58 -18.71
N VAL A 364 4.85 -11.99 -19.81
CA VAL A 364 3.38 -12.22 -19.87
C VAL A 364 2.97 -13.32 -18.89
N ALA A 365 3.70 -14.44 -18.87
CA ALA A 365 3.42 -15.55 -17.97
C ALA A 365 3.58 -15.15 -16.50
N ILE A 366 4.55 -14.29 -16.17
CA ILE A 366 4.73 -13.73 -14.83
C ILE A 366 3.53 -12.84 -14.46
N LEU A 367 3.07 -11.96 -15.35
CA LEU A 367 1.90 -11.12 -15.09
C LEU A 367 0.64 -11.96 -14.82
N MET A 368 0.36 -12.92 -15.70
CA MET A 368 -0.78 -13.83 -15.52
C MET A 368 -0.63 -14.70 -14.26
N SER A 369 0.59 -15.10 -13.91
CA SER A 369 0.88 -15.80 -12.67
C SER A 369 0.56 -14.94 -11.44
N LEU A 370 0.93 -13.66 -11.44
CA LEU A 370 0.61 -12.74 -10.34
C LEU A 370 -0.91 -12.57 -10.18
N GLN A 371 -1.65 -12.45 -11.27
CA GLN A 371 -3.11 -12.37 -11.29
C GLN A 371 -3.75 -13.63 -10.70
N LEU A 372 -3.34 -14.81 -11.16
CA LEU A 372 -3.82 -16.09 -10.64
C LEU A 372 -3.49 -16.25 -9.15
N ARG A 373 -2.26 -15.90 -8.74
CA ARG A 373 -1.84 -15.95 -7.35
C ARG A 373 -2.66 -15.03 -6.47
N GLU A 374 -2.98 -13.83 -6.93
CA GLU A 374 -3.88 -12.90 -6.22
C GLU A 374 -5.26 -13.53 -5.98
N MET A 375 -5.87 -14.15 -6.99
CA MET A 375 -7.15 -14.85 -6.85
C MET A 375 -7.07 -16.02 -5.85
N VAL A 376 -5.98 -16.79 -5.85
CA VAL A 376 -5.78 -17.91 -4.91
C VAL A 376 -5.62 -17.40 -3.49
N ILE A 377 -4.77 -16.39 -3.26
CA ILE A 377 -4.55 -15.78 -1.94
C ILE A 377 -5.87 -15.22 -1.40
N ASN A 378 -6.62 -14.48 -2.23
CA ASN A 378 -7.92 -13.96 -1.84
C ASN A 378 -8.91 -15.08 -1.49
N SER A 379 -8.91 -16.20 -2.22
CA SER A 379 -9.78 -17.34 -1.93
C SER A 379 -9.42 -18.05 -0.63
N LEU A 380 -8.13 -18.20 -0.31
CA LEU A 380 -7.64 -18.75 0.96
C LEU A 380 -8.01 -17.83 2.13
N GLU A 381 -7.84 -16.52 1.95
CA GLU A 381 -8.22 -15.52 2.96
C GLU A 381 -9.73 -15.50 3.19
N ASP A 382 -10.54 -15.56 2.13
CA ASP A 382 -12.00 -15.62 2.20
C ASP A 382 -12.45 -16.88 2.96
N LEU A 383 -11.82 -18.04 2.73
CA LEU A 383 -12.12 -19.28 3.46
C LEU A 383 -11.71 -19.19 4.93
N LEU A 384 -10.54 -18.64 5.26
CA LEU A 384 -10.18 -18.37 6.66
C LEU A 384 -11.20 -17.43 7.32
N ASN A 385 -11.59 -16.36 6.63
CA ASN A 385 -12.53 -15.38 7.15
C ASN A 385 -13.93 -15.96 7.37
N PHE A 386 -14.33 -16.94 6.56
CA PHE A 386 -15.54 -17.72 6.76
C PHE A 386 -15.49 -18.51 8.09
N PHE A 387 -14.37 -19.17 8.42
CA PHE A 387 -14.23 -19.83 9.73
C PHE A 387 -14.09 -18.84 10.89
N LYS A 388 -13.48 -17.66 10.68
CA LYS A 388 -13.35 -16.61 11.71
C LYS A 388 -14.68 -16.10 12.27
N ILE A 389 -15.80 -16.36 11.60
CA ILE A 389 -17.15 -16.11 12.14
C ILE A 389 -17.32 -16.82 13.51
N HIS A 390 -16.62 -17.94 13.73
CA HIS A 390 -16.66 -18.76 14.95
C HIS A 390 -15.43 -18.63 15.85
N LYS A 391 -14.62 -17.57 15.70
CA LYS A 391 -13.35 -17.39 16.43
C LYS A 391 -13.48 -17.39 17.96
N ASP A 392 -14.66 -17.06 18.50
CA ASP A 392 -14.89 -16.97 19.95
C ASP A 392 -15.13 -18.35 20.58
N GLY A 393 -15.20 -19.43 19.77
CA GLY A 393 -15.39 -20.79 20.22
C GLY A 393 -16.81 -21.07 20.72
N ASN A 394 -16.98 -22.20 21.40
CA ASN A 394 -18.28 -22.66 21.90
C ASN A 394 -18.23 -23.25 23.31
N ASP A 395 -17.31 -22.76 24.14
CA ASP A 395 -17.31 -23.12 25.56
C ASP A 395 -18.52 -22.47 26.28
N PHE A 396 -19.52 -23.29 26.57
CA PHE A 396 -20.74 -22.88 27.27
C PHE A 396 -20.66 -22.97 28.81
N GLY A 397 -19.50 -23.31 29.38
CA GLY A 397 -19.34 -23.50 30.83
C GLY A 397 -19.86 -24.86 31.31
N ASP A 398 -20.69 -24.85 32.36
CA ASP A 398 -21.15 -26.07 33.04
C ASP A 398 -22.47 -26.62 32.47
N VAL A 399 -23.38 -25.74 32.06
CA VAL A 399 -24.74 -26.11 31.63
C VAL A 399 -25.00 -25.49 30.27
N TYR A 400 -25.32 -26.35 29.31
CA TYR A 400 -25.77 -25.90 28.00
C TYR A 400 -27.14 -25.23 28.12
N GLN A 401 -27.25 -24.01 27.59
CA GLN A 401 -28.51 -23.26 27.53
C GLN A 401 -28.99 -23.15 26.09
N ASP A 402 -30.28 -23.39 25.88
CA ASP A 402 -30.88 -23.25 24.56
C ASP A 402 -30.71 -21.80 24.07
N MET A 403 -30.37 -21.67 22.79
CA MET A 403 -30.09 -20.39 22.11
C MET A 403 -28.81 -19.65 22.56
N GLN A 404 -27.82 -20.33 23.14
CA GLN A 404 -26.55 -19.67 23.49
C GLN A 404 -25.70 -19.27 22.27
N PHE A 405 -25.91 -19.91 21.12
CA PHE A 405 -25.17 -19.69 19.88
C PHE A 405 -26.12 -19.31 18.72
N PHE A 406 -26.39 -18.01 18.54
CA PHE A 406 -27.25 -17.48 17.46
C PHE A 406 -26.56 -17.37 16.08
N ILE A 407 -25.33 -17.86 15.97
CA ILE A 407 -24.53 -17.81 14.75
C ILE A 407 -24.85 -19.06 13.92
N PRO A 408 -25.13 -18.97 12.60
CA PRO A 408 -25.38 -20.13 11.75
C PRO A 408 -24.25 -21.16 11.85
N GLN A 409 -24.58 -22.42 12.12
CA GLN A 409 -23.60 -23.52 12.17
C GLN A 409 -23.15 -23.91 10.77
N ILE A 410 -21.90 -24.34 10.60
CA ILE A 410 -21.37 -24.73 9.29
C ILE A 410 -21.47 -26.24 9.08
N LEU A 411 -21.05 -27.04 10.06
CA LEU A 411 -20.88 -28.48 9.91
C LEU A 411 -21.76 -29.26 10.87
N VAL A 412 -22.41 -30.31 10.36
CA VAL A 412 -23.09 -31.30 11.20
C VAL A 412 -22.07 -32.32 11.73
N LEU A 413 -22.06 -32.54 13.04
CA LEU A 413 -21.22 -33.54 13.70
C LEU A 413 -22.12 -34.59 14.35
N LYS A 414 -22.05 -35.85 13.93
CA LYS A 414 -22.94 -36.89 14.45
C LYS A 414 -22.35 -37.55 15.68
N LEU A 415 -23.22 -37.98 16.59
CA LEU A 415 -22.88 -38.85 17.69
C LEU A 415 -23.24 -40.30 17.35
N ASP A 416 -22.30 -41.21 17.59
CA ASP A 416 -22.52 -42.64 17.46
C ASP A 416 -22.02 -43.40 18.69
N VAL A 417 -22.39 -44.68 18.79
CA VAL A 417 -21.96 -45.56 19.89
C VAL A 417 -20.91 -46.54 19.40
N GLU A 418 -19.72 -46.46 19.98
CA GLU A 418 -18.69 -47.51 19.88
C GLU A 418 -18.44 -48.05 21.28
N ASP A 419 -19.04 -49.19 21.59
CA ASP A 419 -19.11 -49.72 22.95
C ASP A 419 -17.73 -49.81 23.61
N PRO A 420 -17.55 -49.27 24.84
CA PRO A 420 -18.56 -48.72 25.76
C PRO A 420 -18.69 -47.18 25.74
N SER A 421 -18.36 -46.52 24.62
CA SER A 421 -18.18 -45.07 24.51
C SER A 421 -19.05 -44.41 23.45
N ILE A 422 -19.27 -43.11 23.61
CA ILE A 422 -19.89 -42.25 22.58
C ILE A 422 -18.76 -41.62 21.79
N ILE A 423 -18.83 -41.72 20.47
CA ILE A 423 -17.83 -41.20 19.53
C ILE A 423 -18.46 -40.16 18.60
N PHE A 424 -17.61 -39.34 18.00
CA PHE A 424 -17.99 -38.46 16.91
C PHE A 424 -17.85 -39.19 15.57
N ASP A 425 -18.83 -39.00 14.69
CA ASP A 425 -18.81 -39.49 13.31
C ASP A 425 -18.99 -38.30 12.34
N PRO A 426 -17.95 -37.93 11.57
CA PRO A 426 -16.59 -38.49 11.56
C PRO A 426 -15.80 -38.14 12.83
N ASP A 427 -14.71 -38.86 13.09
CA ASP A 427 -13.81 -38.56 14.20
C ASP A 427 -13.12 -37.19 14.01
N VAL A 428 -12.61 -36.62 15.11
CA VAL A 428 -12.03 -35.26 15.14
C VAL A 428 -10.90 -35.09 14.12
N ARG A 429 -10.05 -36.12 13.93
CA ARG A 429 -8.94 -36.05 12.98
C ARG A 429 -9.46 -36.06 11.55
N SER A 430 -10.37 -36.98 11.23
CA SER A 430 -11.00 -37.03 9.91
C SER A 430 -11.76 -35.75 9.57
N LEU A 431 -12.38 -35.12 10.57
CA LEU A 431 -13.07 -33.83 10.42
C LEU A 431 -12.09 -32.69 10.15
N TRP A 432 -10.96 -32.63 10.85
CA TRP A 432 -9.90 -31.66 10.55
C TRP A 432 -9.27 -31.89 9.17
N ASP A 433 -8.97 -33.15 8.83
CA ASP A 433 -8.42 -33.51 7.51
C ASP A 433 -9.36 -33.06 6.38
N LEU A 434 -10.68 -33.05 6.62
CA LEU A 434 -11.67 -32.51 5.68
C LEU A 434 -11.56 -30.99 5.52
N VAL A 435 -11.49 -30.25 6.62
CA VAL A 435 -11.29 -28.79 6.60
C VAL A 435 -9.97 -28.44 5.92
N TYR A 436 -8.90 -29.17 6.22
CA TYR A 436 -7.60 -29.04 5.56
C TYR A 436 -7.70 -29.28 4.05
N ARG A 437 -8.38 -30.36 3.64
CA ARG A 437 -8.60 -30.66 2.22
C ARG A 437 -9.28 -29.51 1.49
N CYS A 438 -10.20 -28.77 2.11
CA CYS A 438 -10.81 -27.59 1.46
C CYS A 438 -9.77 -26.53 1.04
N PHE A 439 -8.72 -26.27 1.84
CA PHE A 439 -7.63 -25.38 1.44
C PHE A 439 -6.80 -25.98 0.30
N ILE A 440 -6.56 -27.29 0.34
CA ILE A 440 -5.82 -27.99 -0.71
C ILE A 440 -6.59 -28.04 -2.02
N GLU A 441 -7.92 -28.13 -2.00
CA GLU A 441 -8.75 -28.08 -3.22
C GLU A 441 -8.61 -26.73 -3.93
N ILE A 442 -8.45 -25.61 -3.20
CA ILE A 442 -8.16 -24.29 -3.79
C ILE A 442 -6.83 -24.34 -4.56
N LEU A 443 -5.77 -24.87 -3.95
CA LEU A 443 -4.44 -24.93 -4.57
C LEU A 443 -4.46 -25.83 -5.81
N LYS A 444 -4.98 -27.07 -5.67
CA LYS A 444 -5.06 -28.05 -6.76
C LYS A 444 -5.80 -27.52 -7.99
N HIS A 445 -6.93 -26.84 -7.80
CA HIS A 445 -7.71 -26.30 -8.92
C HIS A 445 -7.14 -24.99 -9.48
N SER A 446 -6.09 -24.42 -8.87
CA SER A 446 -5.33 -23.33 -9.47
C SER A 446 -4.19 -23.81 -10.36
N GLU A 447 -3.80 -25.09 -10.27
CA GLU A 447 -2.72 -25.69 -11.05
C GLU A 447 -3.18 -26.11 -12.46
N GLY A 448 -2.23 -26.48 -13.33
CA GLY A 448 -2.53 -27.07 -14.64
C GLY A 448 -3.05 -26.09 -15.71
N LEU A 449 -3.18 -24.80 -15.38
CA LEU A 449 -3.60 -23.77 -16.33
C LEU A 449 -2.48 -23.50 -17.36
N PRO A 450 -2.74 -23.60 -18.68
CA PRO A 450 -1.71 -23.40 -19.69
C PRO A 450 -1.35 -21.92 -19.85
N LYS A 451 -0.07 -21.63 -20.13
CA LYS A 451 0.35 -20.29 -20.56
C LYS A 451 -0.39 -19.90 -21.85
N VAL A 452 -0.65 -18.61 -22.02
CA VAL A 452 -1.31 -18.07 -23.22
C VAL A 452 -0.63 -18.49 -24.54
N GLN A 453 0.68 -18.73 -24.50
CA GLN A 453 1.48 -19.24 -25.62
C GLN A 453 0.94 -20.55 -26.20
N VAL A 454 0.44 -21.47 -25.37
CA VAL A 454 -0.09 -22.77 -25.82
C VAL A 454 -1.34 -22.60 -26.69
N LYS A 455 -2.09 -21.50 -26.49
CA LYS A 455 -3.23 -21.14 -27.35
C LYS A 455 -2.78 -20.42 -28.61
N LEU A 456 -1.76 -19.58 -28.54
CA LEU A 456 -1.25 -18.80 -29.67
C LEU A 456 -0.43 -19.67 -30.65
N PHE A 457 0.30 -20.65 -30.13
CA PHE A 457 1.21 -21.52 -30.87
C PHE A 457 0.87 -22.98 -30.56
N PRO A 458 -0.06 -23.59 -31.33
CA PRO A 458 -0.46 -24.98 -31.13
C PRO A 458 0.69 -25.99 -31.22
N GLU A 459 1.82 -25.62 -31.82
CA GLU A 459 3.04 -26.40 -31.93
C GLU A 459 3.71 -26.64 -30.57
N LEU A 460 3.47 -25.76 -29.59
CA LEU A 460 3.97 -25.89 -28.22
C LEU A 460 3.11 -26.82 -27.35
N LYS A 461 2.06 -27.44 -27.93
CA LYS A 461 1.24 -28.44 -27.22
C LYS A 461 2.07 -29.69 -26.96
N GLY A 462 2.42 -29.92 -25.70
CA GLY A 462 3.22 -31.06 -25.25
C GLY A 462 4.37 -30.66 -24.34
N ASP A 463 4.77 -29.39 -24.37
CA ASP A 463 5.71 -28.81 -23.41
C ASP A 463 5.01 -28.50 -22.08
N ASP A 464 5.70 -28.65 -20.95
CA ASP A 464 5.20 -28.27 -19.62
C ASP A 464 5.18 -26.73 -19.47
N LEU A 465 4.20 -26.11 -20.12
CA LEU A 465 3.98 -24.67 -20.18
C LEU A 465 2.76 -24.27 -19.36
N THR A 466 2.82 -24.53 -18.06
CA THR A 466 1.79 -24.13 -17.08
C THR A 466 2.09 -22.76 -16.47
N ILE A 467 1.04 -22.03 -16.10
CA ILE A 467 1.12 -20.79 -15.32
C ILE A 467 1.42 -21.18 -13.88
N ARG A 468 2.43 -20.53 -13.28
CA ARG A 468 2.76 -20.77 -11.88
C ARG A 468 1.70 -20.17 -10.96
N THR A 469 1.34 -20.89 -9.92
CA THR A 469 0.35 -20.49 -8.91
C THR A 469 0.97 -20.51 -7.51
N VAL A 470 0.15 -20.43 -6.46
CA VAL A 470 0.57 -20.59 -5.06
C VAL A 470 0.81 -22.07 -4.75
N ASN A 471 1.94 -22.38 -4.13
CA ASN A 471 2.27 -23.75 -3.73
C ASN A 471 1.91 -24.01 -2.26
N GLU A 472 1.65 -25.28 -1.93
CA GLU A 472 1.35 -25.73 -0.56
C GLU A 472 2.46 -25.42 0.44
N ASP A 473 3.73 -25.46 0.00
CA ASP A 473 4.92 -25.20 0.84
C ASP A 473 5.14 -23.71 1.18
N GLU A 474 4.31 -22.80 0.65
CA GLU A 474 4.46 -21.37 0.93
C GLU A 474 4.03 -21.04 2.38
N ALA A 475 4.84 -20.25 3.08
CA ALA A 475 4.58 -19.88 4.47
C ALA A 475 3.20 -19.23 4.70
N LEU A 476 2.65 -18.55 3.68
CA LEU A 476 1.32 -17.96 3.75
C LEU A 476 0.22 -19.02 3.88
N VAL A 477 0.35 -20.17 3.20
CA VAL A 477 -0.64 -21.26 3.24
C VAL A 477 -0.66 -21.87 4.62
N ALA A 478 0.53 -22.16 5.17
CA ALA A 478 0.69 -22.66 6.53
C ALA A 478 0.07 -21.70 7.56
N ASP A 479 0.23 -20.39 7.40
CA ASP A 479 -0.36 -19.37 8.27
C ASP A 479 -1.90 -19.36 8.21
N TYR A 480 -2.52 -19.45 7.01
CA TYR A 480 -3.98 -19.54 6.87
C TYR A 480 -4.54 -20.83 7.50
N VAL A 481 -3.88 -21.97 7.26
CA VAL A 481 -4.29 -23.26 7.83
C VAL A 481 -4.15 -23.26 9.35
N GLN A 482 -3.04 -22.76 9.89
CA GLN A 482 -2.78 -22.69 11.33
C GLN A 482 -3.83 -21.83 12.05
N LYS A 483 -4.15 -20.64 11.52
CA LYS A 483 -5.21 -19.78 12.07
C LYS A 483 -6.58 -20.47 12.05
N THR A 484 -6.85 -21.27 11.03
CA THR A 484 -8.10 -22.05 10.96
C THR A 484 -8.11 -23.19 11.97
N ALA A 485 -6.97 -23.85 12.20
CA ALA A 485 -6.82 -24.90 13.21
C ALA A 485 -7.12 -24.37 14.62
N GLU A 486 -6.61 -23.19 14.97
CA GLU A 486 -6.88 -22.55 16.25
C GLU A 486 -8.39 -22.30 16.47
N ILE A 487 -9.09 -21.84 15.43
CA ILE A 487 -10.54 -21.63 15.48
C ILE A 487 -11.27 -22.97 15.61
N PHE A 488 -10.84 -23.99 14.86
CA PHE A 488 -11.42 -25.32 14.91
C PHE A 488 -11.29 -25.94 16.31
N ASP A 489 -10.12 -25.85 16.92
CA ASP A 489 -9.86 -26.37 18.28
C ASP A 489 -10.74 -25.68 19.34
N LEU A 490 -10.90 -24.36 19.26
CA LEU A 490 -11.81 -23.62 20.15
C LEU A 490 -13.27 -24.03 20.00
N ASN A 491 -13.66 -24.55 18.83
CA ASN A 491 -15.01 -25.02 18.55
C ASN A 491 -15.20 -26.53 18.82
N LEU A 492 -14.16 -27.28 19.18
CA LEU A 492 -14.31 -28.68 19.60
C LEU A 492 -14.70 -28.82 21.07
N ILE A 493 -14.45 -27.78 21.88
CA ILE A 493 -14.69 -27.79 23.33
C ILE A 493 -16.18 -28.04 23.63
N GLY A 494 -17.08 -27.35 22.94
CA GLY A 494 -18.53 -27.49 23.11
C GLY A 494 -19.03 -28.91 22.87
N PRO A 495 -18.80 -29.52 21.69
CA PRO A 495 -19.16 -30.91 21.42
C PRO A 495 -18.63 -31.89 22.47
N GLN A 496 -17.36 -31.76 22.87
CA GLN A 496 -16.75 -32.60 23.90
C GLN A 496 -17.41 -32.43 25.27
N LYS A 497 -17.72 -31.20 25.68
CA LYS A 497 -18.44 -30.93 26.93
C LYS A 497 -19.87 -31.45 26.89
N TYR A 498 -20.54 -31.40 25.73
CA TYR A 498 -21.93 -31.85 25.60
C TYR A 498 -22.08 -33.36 25.84
N LEU A 499 -21.04 -34.16 25.59
CA LEU A 499 -21.02 -35.59 25.96
C LEU A 499 -21.28 -35.83 27.46
N ASN A 500 -21.02 -34.84 28.32
CA ASN A 500 -21.30 -34.93 29.76
C ASN A 500 -22.80 -35.10 30.07
N VAL A 501 -23.69 -34.61 29.20
CA VAL A 501 -25.14 -34.78 29.31
C VAL A 501 -25.51 -36.28 29.32
N TYR A 502 -24.73 -37.11 28.62
CA TYR A 502 -24.98 -38.54 28.49
C TYR A 502 -24.34 -39.40 29.59
N ARG A 503 -23.50 -38.83 30.46
CA ARG A 503 -22.82 -39.60 31.54
C ARG A 503 -23.78 -40.34 32.46
N LYS A 504 -24.97 -39.76 32.70
CA LYS A 504 -26.04 -40.39 33.50
C LYS A 504 -26.58 -41.69 32.90
N TYR A 505 -26.31 -41.96 31.62
CA TYR A 505 -26.76 -43.14 30.89
C TYR A 505 -25.63 -44.14 30.61
N ASN A 506 -24.44 -43.94 31.20
CA ASN A 506 -23.27 -44.79 30.96
C ASN A 506 -23.52 -46.28 31.25
N ASP A 507 -24.44 -46.61 32.16
CA ASP A 507 -24.77 -48.00 32.47
C ASP A 507 -25.43 -48.74 31.30
N LEU A 508 -26.06 -48.01 30.36
CA LEU A 508 -26.58 -48.56 29.11
C LEU A 508 -25.47 -48.79 28.06
N LEU A 509 -24.31 -48.15 28.22
CA LEU A 509 -23.16 -48.24 27.30
C LEU A 509 -22.16 -49.31 27.74
N ASN A 510 -21.91 -49.44 29.05
CA ASN A 510 -20.88 -50.32 29.60
C ASN A 510 -21.37 -51.73 30.01
N ASN A 511 -22.60 -52.10 29.61
CA ASN A 511 -23.30 -53.34 29.98
C ASN A 511 -23.63 -53.50 31.48
N ASN A 512 -23.45 -52.49 32.33
CA ASN A 512 -23.83 -52.58 33.75
C ASN A 512 -25.33 -52.72 33.93
N ALA A 513 -26.14 -52.01 33.13
CA ALA A 513 -27.59 -52.13 33.18
C ALA A 513 -28.06 -53.54 32.81
N ASP A 514 -27.35 -54.21 31.88
CA ASP A 514 -27.62 -55.59 31.50
C ASP A 514 -27.26 -56.58 32.61
N LYS A 515 -26.12 -56.35 33.29
CA LYS A 515 -25.70 -57.12 34.47
C LYS A 515 -26.68 -56.94 35.63
N ASP A 516 -27.14 -55.72 35.89
CA ASP A 516 -28.12 -55.41 36.94
C ASP A 516 -29.45 -56.13 36.70
N VAL A 517 -29.97 -56.11 35.46
CA VAL A 517 -31.16 -56.90 35.10
C VAL A 517 -30.90 -58.40 35.23
N THR A 518 -29.73 -58.89 34.84
CA THR A 518 -29.38 -60.32 34.97
C THR A 518 -29.27 -60.74 36.44
N GLU A 519 -28.70 -59.90 37.31
CA GLU A 519 -28.63 -60.13 38.75
C GLU A 519 -30.02 -60.12 39.38
N PHE A 520 -30.89 -59.18 39.00
CA PHE A 520 -32.29 -59.13 39.43
C PHE A 520 -33.02 -60.43 39.06
N LEU A 521 -32.93 -60.86 37.80
CA LEU A 521 -33.58 -62.10 37.33
C LEU A 521 -33.03 -63.38 37.99
N SER A 522 -31.83 -63.34 38.57
CA SER A 522 -31.24 -64.50 39.28
C SER A 522 -31.82 -64.72 40.68
N LYS A 523 -32.51 -63.72 41.24
CA LYS A 523 -33.11 -63.73 42.57
C LYS A 523 -34.63 -63.90 42.47
N ARG A 524 -35.27 -64.32 43.57
CA ARG A 524 -36.73 -64.34 43.65
C ARG A 524 -37.24 -62.97 44.05
N HIS A 525 -38.24 -62.49 43.32
CA HIS A 525 -38.84 -61.18 43.47
C HIS A 525 -40.37 -61.30 43.46
N GLU A 526 -41.07 -60.36 44.07
CA GLU A 526 -42.53 -60.28 43.95
C GLU A 526 -42.93 -59.51 42.67
N LEU A 527 -44.16 -59.70 42.19
CA LEU A 527 -44.64 -59.04 40.96
C LEU A 527 -44.53 -57.50 41.06
N GLU A 528 -44.70 -56.96 42.26
CA GLU A 528 -44.58 -55.54 42.56
C GLU A 528 -43.16 -55.01 42.29
N ASP A 529 -42.11 -55.80 42.57
CA ASP A 529 -40.71 -55.45 42.28
C ASP A 529 -40.47 -55.35 40.75
N PHE A 530 -41.08 -56.26 39.97
CA PHE A 530 -41.01 -56.22 38.50
C PHE A 530 -41.69 -54.97 37.94
N VAL A 531 -42.86 -54.61 38.48
CA VAL A 531 -43.58 -53.39 38.10
C VAL A 531 -42.71 -52.16 38.36
N GLU A 532 -42.09 -52.04 39.53
CA GLU A 532 -41.22 -50.91 39.87
C GLU A 532 -40.00 -50.82 38.93
N LYS A 533 -39.35 -51.96 38.63
CA LYS A 533 -38.20 -51.99 37.71
C LYS A 533 -38.58 -51.63 36.28
N ILE A 534 -39.71 -52.15 35.79
CA ILE A 534 -40.26 -51.84 34.44
C ILE A 534 -40.66 -50.37 34.33
N ASP A 535 -41.29 -49.82 35.38
CA ASP A 535 -41.65 -48.40 35.43
C ASP A 535 -40.41 -47.50 35.44
N GLY A 536 -39.36 -47.91 36.16
CA GLY A 536 -38.05 -47.25 36.14
C GLY A 536 -37.45 -47.18 34.74
N LEU A 537 -37.39 -48.31 34.03
CA LEU A 537 -36.89 -48.37 32.64
C LEU A 537 -37.78 -47.58 31.68
N THR A 538 -39.10 -47.57 31.91
CA THR A 538 -40.05 -46.79 31.09
C THR A 538 -39.85 -45.29 31.29
N LYS A 539 -39.58 -44.83 32.51
CA LYS A 539 -39.22 -43.44 32.81
C LYS A 539 -37.89 -43.07 32.15
N LEU A 540 -36.88 -43.93 32.27
CA LEU A 540 -35.56 -43.73 31.66
C LEU A 540 -35.65 -43.58 30.13
N LYS A 541 -36.43 -44.44 29.46
CA LYS A 541 -36.65 -44.34 28.01
C LYS A 541 -37.32 -43.02 27.62
N LYS A 542 -38.33 -42.57 28.38
CA LYS A 542 -39.00 -41.28 28.13
C LYS A 542 -38.05 -40.10 28.33
N GLU A 543 -37.18 -40.18 29.33
CA GLU A 543 -36.16 -39.17 29.61
C GLU A 543 -35.17 -39.05 28.45
N ILE A 544 -34.64 -40.18 27.95
CA ILE A 544 -33.73 -40.21 26.80
C ILE A 544 -34.42 -39.66 25.54
N ALA A 545 -35.67 -40.06 25.29
CA ALA A 545 -36.45 -39.58 24.16
C ALA A 545 -36.78 -38.08 24.21
N SER A 546 -36.63 -37.44 25.38
CA SER A 546 -36.82 -36.00 25.56
C SER A 546 -35.54 -35.17 25.38
N LEU A 547 -34.39 -35.81 25.16
CA LEU A 547 -33.13 -35.11 24.90
C LEU A 547 -33.15 -34.43 23.53
N HIS A 548 -32.32 -33.39 23.38
CA HIS A 548 -32.15 -32.70 22.11
C HIS A 548 -31.72 -33.65 20.99
N VAL A 549 -32.40 -33.52 19.84
CA VAL A 549 -32.05 -34.22 18.61
C VAL A 549 -30.87 -33.52 17.94
N THR A 550 -30.91 -32.20 17.86
CA THR A 550 -29.84 -31.35 17.34
C THR A 550 -29.42 -30.31 18.36
N VAL A 551 -28.12 -30.00 18.41
CA VAL A 551 -27.54 -29.07 19.38
C VAL A 551 -26.65 -28.05 18.66
N PRO A 552 -27.06 -26.77 18.55
CA PRO A 552 -26.24 -25.74 17.94
C PRO A 552 -25.05 -25.35 18.83
N LEU A 553 -23.83 -25.47 18.31
CA LEU A 553 -22.56 -25.24 19.00
C LEU A 553 -21.58 -24.44 18.12
N ALA A 554 -21.94 -23.19 17.82
CA ALA A 554 -21.18 -22.26 16.96
C ALA A 554 -20.79 -22.87 15.60
N LEU A 555 -19.55 -23.35 15.42
CA LEU A 555 -19.12 -23.97 14.15
C LEU A 555 -19.89 -25.25 13.82
N PHE A 556 -20.27 -26.02 14.85
CA PHE A 556 -20.88 -27.34 14.71
C PHE A 556 -22.35 -27.35 15.10
N CYS A 557 -23.14 -28.15 14.39
CA CYS A 557 -24.44 -28.62 14.84
C CYS A 557 -24.32 -30.10 15.20
N LEU A 558 -24.45 -30.42 16.48
CA LEU A 558 -24.34 -31.81 16.94
C LEU A 558 -25.65 -32.55 16.64
N ASP A 559 -25.57 -33.65 15.89
CA ASP A 559 -26.70 -34.54 15.63
C ASP A 559 -26.61 -35.75 16.57
N ALA A 560 -27.53 -35.78 17.54
CA ALA A 560 -27.63 -36.82 18.54
C ALA A 560 -28.79 -37.80 18.28
N LEU A 561 -29.48 -37.71 17.13
CA LEU A 561 -30.66 -38.51 16.82
C LEU A 561 -30.36 -40.01 16.96
N LYS A 562 -29.34 -40.48 16.25
CA LYS A 562 -28.96 -41.89 16.20
C LYS A 562 -28.56 -42.41 17.59
N LEU A 563 -27.79 -41.62 18.35
CA LEU A 563 -27.40 -41.95 19.72
C LEU A 563 -28.63 -42.08 20.64
N ASN A 564 -29.56 -41.13 20.59
CA ASN A 564 -30.77 -41.13 21.41
C ASN A 564 -31.65 -42.34 21.08
N GLU A 565 -31.81 -42.68 19.80
CA GLU A 565 -32.51 -43.87 19.34
C GLU A 565 -31.86 -45.16 19.86
N GLU A 566 -30.54 -45.28 19.76
CA GLU A 566 -29.82 -46.48 20.23
C GLU A 566 -29.96 -46.66 21.76
N LEU A 567 -29.82 -45.59 22.54
CA LEU A 567 -30.03 -45.63 24.00
C LEU A 567 -31.48 -46.00 24.37
N CYS A 568 -32.46 -45.49 23.61
CA CYS A 568 -33.87 -45.88 23.77
C CYS A 568 -34.09 -47.37 23.44
N ASN A 569 -33.44 -47.88 22.40
CA ASN A 569 -33.53 -49.28 21.99
C ASN A 569 -32.87 -50.21 23.01
N ARG A 570 -31.72 -49.83 23.58
CA ARG A 570 -31.07 -50.55 24.69
C ARG A 570 -31.98 -50.63 25.92
N THR A 571 -32.56 -49.51 26.32
CA THR A 571 -33.50 -49.46 27.44
C THR A 571 -34.74 -50.31 27.18
N GLN A 572 -35.25 -50.30 25.95
CA GLN A 572 -36.39 -51.13 25.54
C GLN A 572 -36.06 -52.64 25.60
N ARG A 573 -34.88 -53.06 25.14
CA ARG A 573 -34.42 -54.45 25.25
C ARG A 573 -34.36 -54.95 26.69
N LEU A 574 -33.87 -54.13 27.62
CA LEU A 574 -33.85 -54.48 29.06
C LEU A 574 -35.26 -54.68 29.61
N LYS A 575 -36.20 -53.81 29.22
CA LYS A 575 -37.60 -53.91 29.63
C LYS A 575 -38.27 -55.18 29.07
N ASP A 576 -38.02 -55.49 27.81
CA ASP A 576 -38.60 -56.68 27.16
C ASP A 576 -38.07 -57.97 27.80
N ARG A 577 -36.79 -58.03 28.20
CA ARG A 577 -36.23 -59.16 28.97
C ARG A 577 -36.96 -59.42 30.28
N LEU A 578 -37.31 -58.37 31.04
CA LEU A 578 -38.07 -58.52 32.29
C LEU A 578 -39.49 -59.03 32.03
N ILE A 579 -40.15 -58.50 31.00
CA ILE A 579 -41.51 -58.90 30.62
C ILE A 579 -41.52 -60.37 30.15
N GLU A 580 -40.57 -60.76 29.30
CA GLU A 580 -40.47 -62.13 28.78
C GLU A 580 -40.22 -63.15 29.89
N PHE A 581 -39.35 -62.83 30.85
CA PHE A 581 -39.11 -63.69 32.01
C PHE A 581 -40.39 -63.96 32.79
N GLU A 582 -41.15 -62.91 33.09
CA GLU A 582 -42.35 -63.03 33.92
C GLU A 582 -43.52 -63.68 33.17
N VAL A 583 -43.60 -63.49 31.86
CA VAL A 583 -44.53 -64.24 30.99
C VAL A 583 -44.19 -65.73 31.02
N GLU A 584 -42.92 -66.10 30.98
CA GLU A 584 -42.50 -67.51 30.97
C GLU A 584 -42.66 -68.17 32.35
N GLU A 585 -42.37 -67.48 33.45
CA GLU A 585 -42.68 -67.95 34.81
C GLU A 585 -44.18 -68.18 34.99
N ASN A 586 -45.03 -67.22 34.57
CA ASN A 586 -46.48 -67.40 34.61
C ASN A 586 -46.97 -68.56 33.75
N ARG A 587 -46.39 -68.76 32.56
CA ARG A 587 -46.69 -69.95 31.72
C ARG A 587 -46.31 -71.24 32.42
N ASN A 588 -45.17 -71.29 33.10
CA ASN A 588 -44.70 -72.47 33.83
C ASN A 588 -45.56 -72.76 35.07
N LEU A 589 -46.00 -71.74 35.80
CA LEU A 589 -46.94 -71.88 36.91
C LEU A 589 -48.29 -72.41 36.43
N ASN A 590 -48.84 -71.85 35.34
CA ASN A 590 -50.09 -72.32 34.76
C ASN A 590 -50.02 -73.77 34.27
N LYS A 591 -48.87 -74.25 33.78
CA LYS A 591 -48.65 -75.66 33.40
C LYS A 591 -48.48 -76.60 34.62
N ARG A 592 -48.09 -76.07 35.78
CA ARG A 592 -47.87 -76.87 37.01
C ARG A 592 -49.12 -76.97 37.88
N TYR A 593 -50.03 -76.00 37.80
CA TYR A 593 -51.22 -75.91 38.64
C TYR A 593 -52.55 -75.90 37.89
N GLY A 594 -52.53 -75.88 36.55
CA GLY A 594 -53.66 -76.21 35.67
C GLY A 594 -53.49 -77.61 35.10
#